data_AF-A0A3A6MZR1-F1
#
_entry.id   AF-A0A3A6MZR1-F1
#
_cell.length_a   1.000
_cell.length_b   1.000
_cell.length_c   1.000
_cell.angle_alpha   90.00
_cell.angle_beta   90.00
_cell.angle_gamma   90.00
#
_symmetry.space_group_name_H-M   'P 1'
#
loop_
_entity.id
_entity.type
_entity.pdbx_description
1 polymer ?
#
loop_
_entity_poly.entity_id
_entity_poly.type
_entity_poly.pdbx_seq_one_letter_code
_entity_poly.pdbx_strand_id
1 'polypeptide(L)'
;MKKLYSTALACAALVLAAGAADAATRVYTSQKYVFSLDDVQCDTDLFGSACLDTGSPLLDSDFFKDTYTHYGIDSAYGFNVRDFDPTVAANPRPRDGVFEEGYVANILDGSGNVIGIDCKNDETPGYLTGMLKGEVMAGLGGLDVKAGSEHYVVMDHVCNAPWMPPLVEVFSDPTTGEPLNLGDYTTRMKDDGKILYQWGNYKKRPTTLRLYKRIPLPEEWKAPGANYKVTKASLTITHRITTSPNDQIRPEDFENEWASGIKPGYTVDSLGRWLSDKDAFEGDGDFIPAGTVLRDPALIDLENGRSVDQWLGYTNAWYTSLDRDPFGGDNPRYRLKSSKFGQDIPGVEIPWYTKGSLTTTTINLLAWNEKDPVTQAPMDPPVPSPLTDSANWNNYLDLNPFDPADTTPDGLSWAEGSPLTPDFDLILFVKGEYSGTEIMDAQLTIEWEDGNADLPDEEPPAVDDPDVITVIDAEYKDDKNILSIRARSDAGEAANLVAVYGGNIYTLNYSSYRNIFYGNFPTSTYYPTVDIVSELGGTVTVNVELD
;
A
#
# COMPACT_ATOMS: atom_id res chain seq x y z
N MET A 1 -89.89 -3.40 30.92
CA MET A 1 -89.14 -4.66 31.05
C MET A 1 -87.67 -4.32 31.26
N LYS A 2 -87.07 -4.86 32.32
CA LYS A 2 -85.63 -4.77 32.72
C LYS A 2 -84.74 -5.36 31.61
N LYS A 3 -83.54 -4.84 31.31
CA LYS A 3 -82.23 -5.09 31.95
C LYS A 3 -81.19 -4.12 31.31
N LEU A 4 -80.34 -3.36 32.02
CA LEU A 4 -79.17 -3.67 32.88
C LEU A 4 -77.81 -3.83 32.12
N TYR A 5 -76.87 -2.88 32.37
CA TYR A 5 -75.37 -2.90 32.40
C TYR A 5 -74.58 -3.30 31.11
N SER A 6 -73.34 -2.89 30.82
CA SER A 6 -72.28 -2.03 31.39
C SER A 6 -71.12 -1.91 30.38
N THR A 7 -70.42 -0.77 30.36
CA THR A 7 -68.99 -0.49 30.04
C THR A 7 -68.17 -1.42 29.10
N ALA A 8 -67.51 -0.80 28.11
CA ALA A 8 -66.16 -1.17 27.67
C ALA A 8 -65.38 0.08 27.23
N LEU A 9 -64.20 0.25 27.83
CA LEU A 9 -63.14 1.19 27.44
C LEU A 9 -62.67 0.89 26.00
N ALA A 10 -62.47 1.92 25.18
CA ALA A 10 -61.68 1.83 23.96
C ALA A 10 -60.48 2.78 24.10
N CYS A 11 -59.29 2.21 24.29
CA CYS A 11 -58.01 2.92 24.18
C CYS A 11 -57.81 3.33 22.72
N ALA A 12 -57.78 4.64 22.44
CA ALA A 12 -57.32 5.17 21.18
C ALA A 12 -55.79 5.08 21.14
N ALA A 13 -55.26 4.22 20.25
CA ALA A 13 -53.85 4.17 19.94
C ALA A 13 -53.45 5.47 19.21
N LEU A 14 -52.57 6.26 19.82
CA LEU A 14 -51.80 7.27 19.09
C LEU A 14 -50.85 6.53 18.14
N VAL A 15 -51.06 6.68 16.84
CA VAL A 15 -50.05 6.38 15.83
C VAL A 15 -49.04 7.52 15.88
N LEU A 16 -47.94 7.33 16.61
CA LEU A 16 -46.73 8.13 16.44
C LEU A 16 -46.11 7.68 15.11
N ALA A 17 -46.25 8.51 14.07
CA ALA A 17 -45.39 8.41 12.91
C ALA A 17 -43.99 8.86 13.35
N ALA A 18 -43.12 7.89 13.65
CA ALA A 18 -41.68 8.14 13.69
C ALA A 18 -41.25 8.41 12.24
N GLY A 19 -40.98 9.68 11.92
CA GLY A 19 -40.15 9.99 10.76
C GLY A 19 -38.78 9.37 11.00
N ALA A 20 -38.29 8.56 10.07
CA ALA A 20 -36.87 8.22 10.06
C ALA A 20 -36.11 9.55 9.90
N ALA A 21 -35.32 9.92 10.91
CA ALA A 21 -34.29 10.93 10.70
C ALA A 21 -33.31 10.30 9.70
N ASP A 22 -33.03 10.98 8.58
CA ASP A 22 -31.89 10.62 7.74
C ASP A 22 -30.64 10.68 8.63
N ALA A 23 -29.86 9.59 8.65
CA ALA A 23 -28.59 9.57 9.36
C ALA A 23 -27.71 10.69 8.79
N ALA A 24 -27.09 11.48 9.67
CA ALA A 24 -26.16 12.51 9.23
C ALA A 24 -24.89 11.83 8.71
N THR A 25 -24.36 12.31 7.58
CA THR A 25 -23.04 11.87 7.10
C THR A 25 -21.96 12.62 7.85
N ARG A 26 -21.12 11.90 8.59
CA ARG A 26 -19.88 12.41 9.17
C ARG A 26 -18.75 12.31 8.16
N VAL A 27 -17.82 13.26 8.20
CA VAL A 27 -16.59 13.21 7.40
C VAL A 27 -15.39 13.39 8.32
N TYR A 28 -14.46 12.44 8.26
CA TYR A 28 -13.12 12.56 8.81
C TYR A 28 -12.13 12.74 7.68
N THR A 29 -11.25 13.72 7.81
CA THR A 29 -10.08 13.87 6.93
C THR A 29 -8.86 14.02 7.80
N SER A 30 -7.94 13.06 7.72
CA SER A 30 -6.69 13.12 8.46
C SER A 30 -5.87 14.34 8.02
N GLN A 31 -4.93 14.78 8.85
CA GLN A 31 -3.88 15.68 8.35
C GLN A 31 -3.07 14.97 7.23
N LYS A 32 -2.30 15.76 6.50
CA LYS A 32 -1.33 15.21 5.55
C LYS A 32 -0.11 14.69 6.30
N TYR A 33 0.12 13.39 6.23
CA TYR A 33 1.27 12.75 6.84
C TYR A 33 2.42 12.75 5.85
N VAL A 34 3.37 13.65 6.07
CA VAL A 34 4.59 13.77 5.27
C VAL A 34 5.50 12.58 5.54
N PHE A 35 6.01 11.96 4.47
CA PHE A 35 6.99 10.88 4.57
C PHE A 35 8.39 11.44 4.85
N SER A 36 9.17 10.73 5.66
CA SER A 36 10.51 11.10 6.07
C SER A 36 11.37 9.88 6.33
N LEU A 37 12.66 10.10 6.60
CA LEU A 37 13.59 9.04 7.00
C LEU A 37 13.12 8.22 8.20
N ASP A 38 12.31 8.80 9.11
CA ASP A 38 11.78 8.10 10.30
C ASP A 38 10.78 6.99 9.92
N ASP A 39 10.20 7.07 8.72
CA ASP A 39 9.20 6.13 8.22
C ASP A 39 9.83 4.92 7.52
N VAL A 40 11.17 4.88 7.36
CA VAL A 40 11.88 3.78 6.69
C VAL A 40 11.83 2.53 7.55
N GLN A 41 11.23 1.45 7.06
CA GLN A 41 11.20 0.17 7.76
C GLN A 41 12.51 -0.59 7.52
N CYS A 42 13.28 -0.77 8.59
CA CYS A 42 14.58 -1.43 8.59
C CYS A 42 14.47 -2.95 8.82
N ASP A 43 13.57 -3.36 9.71
CA ASP A 43 13.27 -4.75 10.05
C ASP A 43 11.91 -4.79 10.78
N THR A 44 11.54 -5.96 11.30
CA THR A 44 10.38 -6.16 12.17
C THR A 44 10.45 -5.22 13.37
N ASP A 45 9.44 -4.37 13.53
CA ASP A 45 9.34 -3.36 14.60
C ASP A 45 10.54 -2.39 14.68
N LEU A 46 11.23 -2.18 13.56
CA LEU A 46 12.40 -1.31 13.53
C LEU A 46 12.32 -0.36 12.37
N PHE A 47 12.27 0.93 12.68
CA PHE A 47 12.06 2.00 11.72
C PHE A 47 13.12 3.09 11.87
N GLY A 48 13.14 4.02 10.91
CA GLY A 48 13.93 5.23 10.95
C GLY A 48 15.41 5.04 10.63
N SER A 49 16.27 5.79 11.33
CA SER A 49 17.70 5.85 11.03
C SER A 49 18.48 4.57 11.40
N ALA A 50 17.84 3.55 11.95
CA ALA A 50 18.50 2.36 12.48
C ALA A 50 19.22 1.51 11.41
N CYS A 51 18.82 1.64 10.13
CA CYS A 51 19.41 0.98 8.98
C CYS A 51 20.10 1.95 8.01
N LEU A 52 20.26 3.22 8.37
CA LEU A 52 20.79 4.25 7.47
C LEU A 52 22.28 4.49 7.72
N ASP A 53 23.07 4.67 6.66
CA ASP A 53 24.48 5.08 6.77
C ASP A 53 24.62 6.57 7.11
N THR A 54 24.23 6.92 8.33
CA THR A 54 24.33 8.30 8.84
C THR A 54 25.78 8.77 9.01
N GLY A 55 26.74 7.84 9.02
CA GLY A 55 28.18 8.14 9.11
C GLY A 55 28.79 8.59 7.78
N SER A 56 28.21 8.17 6.66
CA SER A 56 28.71 8.44 5.30
C SER A 56 27.60 8.93 4.36
N PRO A 57 26.97 10.10 4.64
CA PRO A 57 25.95 10.65 3.75
C PRO A 57 26.50 10.91 2.34
N LEU A 58 25.67 10.64 1.34
CA LEU A 58 26.02 10.72 -0.07
C LEU A 58 25.38 11.95 -0.72
N LEU A 59 26.21 12.72 -1.43
CA LEU A 59 25.83 13.87 -2.25
C LEU A 59 26.46 13.68 -3.63
N ASP A 60 25.76 12.95 -4.50
CA ASP A 60 26.20 12.67 -5.86
C ASP A 60 25.10 13.05 -6.85
N SER A 61 25.09 14.30 -7.27
CA SER A 61 24.10 14.81 -8.23
C SER A 61 24.16 14.13 -9.59
N ASP A 62 25.28 13.48 -9.93
CA ASP A 62 25.42 12.74 -11.18
C ASP A 62 24.80 11.34 -11.08
N PHE A 63 24.89 10.70 -9.92
CA PHE A 63 24.26 9.39 -9.65
C PHE A 63 22.77 9.50 -9.34
N PHE A 64 22.40 10.41 -8.43
CA PHE A 64 21.01 10.57 -7.95
C PHE A 64 20.16 11.42 -8.89
N LYS A 65 20.77 12.32 -9.67
CA LYS A 65 20.09 13.31 -10.54
C LYS A 65 19.26 14.33 -9.78
N ASP A 66 19.61 14.60 -8.53
CA ASP A 66 19.03 15.61 -7.67
C ASP A 66 20.12 16.29 -6.80
N THR A 67 19.69 17.00 -5.76
CA THR A 67 20.57 17.67 -4.78
C THR A 67 20.35 17.20 -3.34
N TYR A 68 19.64 16.10 -3.14
CA TYR A 68 19.29 15.61 -1.80
C TYR A 68 20.48 14.91 -1.13
N THR A 69 20.52 14.95 0.19
CA THR A 69 21.50 14.17 0.96
C THR A 69 20.96 12.76 1.18
N HIS A 70 21.56 11.80 0.49
CA HIS A 70 21.14 10.41 0.49
C HIS A 70 21.87 9.60 1.55
N TYR A 71 21.18 8.59 2.08
CA TYR A 71 21.73 7.62 3.02
C TYR A 71 21.56 6.23 2.41
N GLY A 72 22.65 5.46 2.36
CA GLY A 72 22.58 4.05 2.03
C GLY A 72 21.79 3.28 3.10
N ILE A 73 21.14 2.20 2.69
CA ILE A 73 20.28 1.38 3.56
C ILE A 73 20.89 -0.01 3.75
N ASP A 74 20.88 -0.50 4.99
CA ASP A 74 21.17 -1.86 5.42
C ASP A 74 19.92 -2.47 6.11
N SER A 75 19.00 -3.03 5.31
CA SER A 75 17.69 -3.51 5.77
C SER A 75 17.52 -5.02 5.66
N ALA A 76 16.60 -5.58 6.45
CA ALA A 76 16.23 -7.00 6.41
C ALA A 76 15.44 -7.41 5.14
N TYR A 77 15.25 -6.49 4.20
CA TYR A 77 14.46 -6.68 2.97
C TYR A 77 15.32 -6.63 1.70
N GLY A 78 16.65 -6.59 1.86
CA GLY A 78 17.63 -6.76 0.79
C GLY A 78 17.67 -8.17 0.26
N PHE A 79 17.78 -8.35 -1.05
CA PHE A 79 18.00 -9.67 -1.65
C PHE A 79 19.19 -9.64 -2.59
N ASN A 80 19.96 -10.72 -2.60
CA ASN A 80 20.93 -10.97 -3.66
C ASN A 80 20.19 -11.53 -4.86
N VAL A 81 19.98 -10.67 -5.86
CA VAL A 81 19.33 -11.07 -7.09
C VAL A 81 20.41 -11.50 -8.07
N ARG A 82 20.43 -12.79 -8.40
CA ARG A 82 21.28 -13.33 -9.45
C ARG A 82 20.47 -14.22 -10.37
N ASP A 83 20.74 -14.08 -11.66
CA ASP A 83 20.18 -14.93 -12.70
C ASP A 83 20.45 -16.41 -12.42
N PHE A 84 19.37 -17.19 -12.35
CA PHE A 84 19.38 -18.67 -12.29
C PHE A 84 20.19 -19.29 -11.13
N ASP A 85 20.46 -18.53 -10.07
CA ASP A 85 21.17 -19.00 -8.88
C ASP A 85 20.21 -19.05 -7.67
N PRO A 86 19.65 -20.22 -7.34
CA PRO A 86 18.72 -20.36 -6.23
C PRO A 86 19.42 -20.25 -4.87
N THR A 87 20.76 -20.29 -4.84
CA THR A 87 21.51 -20.28 -3.58
C THR A 87 21.62 -18.87 -2.99
N VAL A 88 21.40 -17.83 -3.80
CA VAL A 88 21.56 -16.42 -3.36
C VAL A 88 20.24 -15.67 -3.17
N ALA A 89 19.15 -16.09 -3.82
CA ALA A 89 17.85 -15.40 -3.76
C ALA A 89 16.87 -15.96 -2.70
N ALA A 90 17.28 -17.01 -1.96
CA ALA A 90 16.38 -17.71 -1.03
C ALA A 90 16.13 -16.95 0.28
N ASN A 91 17.15 -16.25 0.78
CA ASN A 91 17.11 -15.53 2.05
C ASN A 91 17.43 -14.04 1.82
N PRO A 92 16.84 -13.15 2.63
CA PRO A 92 17.25 -11.75 2.63
C PRO A 92 18.72 -11.63 3.06
N ARG A 93 19.37 -10.54 2.64
CA ARG A 93 20.69 -10.17 3.12
C ARG A 93 20.60 -9.91 4.63
N PRO A 94 21.57 -10.38 5.43
CA PRO A 94 21.61 -10.05 6.84
C PRO A 94 21.91 -8.57 7.01
N ARG A 95 21.43 -7.99 8.10
CA ARG A 95 21.87 -6.67 8.51
C ARG A 95 23.28 -6.72 9.07
N ASP A 96 24.27 -6.37 8.26
CA ASP A 96 25.70 -6.58 8.54
C ASP A 96 26.53 -5.28 8.50
N GLY A 97 25.87 -4.12 8.38
CA GLY A 97 26.50 -2.82 8.26
C GLY A 97 27.00 -2.50 6.85
N VAL A 98 26.60 -3.29 5.84
CA VAL A 98 26.83 -3.01 4.42
C VAL A 98 25.55 -2.42 3.82
N PHE A 99 25.61 -1.16 3.42
CA PHE A 99 24.43 -0.38 3.02
C PHE A 99 24.15 -0.45 1.51
N GLU A 100 23.72 -1.60 1.01
CA GLU A 100 23.56 -1.92 -0.42
C GLU A 100 22.12 -2.30 -0.80
N GLU A 101 21.13 -1.88 -0.01
CA GLU A 101 19.71 -2.12 -0.28
C GLU A 101 19.05 -1.00 -1.09
N GLY A 102 19.79 0.08 -1.34
CA GLY A 102 19.32 1.30 -1.99
C GLY A 102 19.58 2.52 -1.11
N TYR A 103 18.90 3.61 -1.45
CA TYR A 103 19.14 4.93 -0.89
C TYR A 103 17.82 5.65 -0.60
N VAL A 104 17.86 6.45 0.45
CA VAL A 104 16.76 7.36 0.83
C VAL A 104 17.28 8.74 1.17
N ALA A 105 16.46 9.75 0.94
CA ALA A 105 16.76 11.11 1.35
C ALA A 105 15.49 11.86 1.77
N ASN A 106 15.58 12.70 2.81
CA ASN A 106 14.53 13.69 3.06
C ASN A 106 14.55 14.76 1.96
N ILE A 107 13.36 15.08 1.45
CA ILE A 107 13.13 16.22 0.58
C ILE A 107 12.82 17.42 1.48
N LEU A 108 13.60 18.49 1.34
CA LEU A 108 13.45 19.68 2.16
C LEU A 108 12.88 20.85 1.35
N ASP A 109 12.02 21.65 1.97
CA ASP A 109 11.61 22.93 1.42
C ASP A 109 12.73 24.00 1.57
N GLY A 110 12.48 25.21 1.06
CA GLY A 110 13.44 26.32 1.16
C GLY A 110 13.72 26.81 2.59
N SER A 111 12.95 26.36 3.58
CA SER A 111 13.11 26.66 5.01
C SER A 111 13.80 25.53 5.79
N GLY A 112 14.05 24.38 5.14
CA GLY A 112 14.63 23.19 5.77
C GLY A 112 13.61 22.23 6.38
N ASN A 113 12.30 22.43 6.16
CA ASN A 113 11.28 21.50 6.64
C ASN A 113 11.21 20.27 5.71
N VAL A 114 11.00 19.08 6.28
CA VAL A 114 10.75 17.87 5.49
C VAL A 114 9.39 17.98 4.81
N ILE A 115 9.36 17.76 3.50
CA ILE A 115 8.14 17.78 2.67
C ILE A 115 7.91 16.47 1.90
N GLY A 116 8.78 15.48 2.11
CA GLY A 116 8.68 14.16 1.52
C GLY A 116 9.99 13.37 1.66
N ILE A 117 10.00 12.19 1.06
CA ILE A 117 11.16 11.31 0.98
C ILE A 117 11.41 10.92 -0.49
N ASP A 118 12.67 10.89 -0.90
CA ASP A 118 13.10 10.22 -2.12
C ASP A 118 13.54 8.80 -1.79
N CYS A 119 13.10 7.84 -2.61
CA CYS A 119 13.47 6.43 -2.50
C CYS A 119 14.04 5.94 -3.83
N LYS A 120 15.25 5.39 -3.77
CA LYS A 120 15.95 4.85 -4.93
C LYS A 120 16.48 3.46 -4.60
N ASN A 121 15.95 2.43 -5.24
CA ASN A 121 16.51 1.08 -5.12
C ASN A 121 17.86 1.00 -5.82
N ASP A 122 18.71 0.07 -5.39
CA ASP A 122 19.81 -0.35 -6.23
C ASP A 122 19.30 -0.98 -7.53
N GLU A 123 20.04 -0.75 -8.61
CA GLU A 123 19.75 -1.39 -9.88
C GLU A 123 19.86 -2.90 -9.69
N THR A 124 18.72 -3.58 -9.81
CA THR A 124 18.72 -5.03 -9.83
C THR A 124 19.50 -5.46 -11.07
N PRO A 125 20.59 -6.24 -10.94
CA PRO A 125 21.28 -6.78 -12.10
C PRO A 125 20.23 -7.48 -12.97
N GLY A 126 20.00 -6.93 -14.16
CA GLY A 126 18.91 -7.36 -15.02
C GLY A 126 18.97 -8.86 -15.28
N TYR A 127 17.90 -9.43 -15.82
CA TYR A 127 18.15 -10.50 -16.77
C TYR A 127 19.08 -9.89 -17.82
N LEU A 128 20.32 -10.39 -17.95
CA LEU A 128 21.19 -9.97 -19.04
C LEU A 128 20.63 -10.53 -20.36
N THR A 129 19.48 -10.02 -20.80
CA THR A 129 18.99 -10.22 -22.16
C THR A 129 18.90 -8.86 -22.85
N GLY A 130 19.84 -8.64 -23.77
CA GLY A 130 19.92 -7.48 -24.67
C GLY A 130 21.33 -7.38 -25.26
N MET A 131 21.58 -7.06 -26.54
CA MET A 131 20.74 -6.96 -27.73
C MET A 131 21.00 -8.18 -28.65
N LEU A 132 20.01 -8.58 -29.45
CA LEU A 132 20.28 -9.25 -30.73
C LEU A 132 19.70 -8.39 -31.85
N LYS A 133 20.40 -8.37 -32.99
CA LYS A 133 19.93 -7.63 -34.16
C LYS A 133 18.87 -8.47 -34.89
N GLY A 134 17.67 -7.92 -35.06
CA GLY A 134 16.58 -8.52 -35.87
C GLY A 134 15.56 -9.30 -35.03
N GLU A 135 14.97 -10.36 -35.61
CA GLU A 135 13.91 -11.21 -35.02
C GLU A 135 14.38 -12.06 -33.81
N VAL A 136 15.50 -11.73 -33.18
CA VAL A 136 16.20 -12.60 -32.23
C VAL A 136 16.62 -11.73 -31.02
N MET A 137 16.63 -12.26 -29.79
CA MET A 137 17.17 -11.77 -28.50
C MET A 137 18.21 -12.73 -27.93
N ALA A 138 19.23 -12.22 -27.23
CA ALA A 138 20.28 -13.06 -26.67
C ALA A 138 19.66 -13.82 -25.51
N GLY A 139 19.50 -15.13 -25.68
CA GLY A 139 19.08 -16.05 -24.64
C GLY A 139 20.22 -16.35 -23.67
N LEU A 140 19.86 -17.05 -22.59
CA LEU A 140 20.78 -17.50 -21.56
C LEU A 140 22.08 -18.09 -22.16
N GLY A 141 23.22 -17.66 -21.62
CA GLY A 141 24.53 -18.20 -22.02
C GLY A 141 25.05 -17.69 -23.38
N GLY A 142 24.38 -16.70 -23.99
CA GLY A 142 24.80 -16.10 -25.27
C GLY A 142 24.29 -16.86 -26.51
N LEU A 143 23.31 -17.74 -26.35
CA LEU A 143 22.62 -18.42 -27.45
C LEU A 143 21.49 -17.53 -28.01
N ASP A 144 21.08 -17.77 -29.24
CA ASP A 144 20.13 -16.94 -29.96
C ASP A 144 18.67 -17.44 -29.80
N VAL A 145 17.76 -16.57 -29.32
CA VAL A 145 16.33 -16.87 -29.09
C VAL A 145 15.46 -15.98 -29.98
N LYS A 146 14.47 -16.53 -30.70
CA LYS A 146 13.67 -15.77 -31.67
C LYS A 146 12.65 -14.83 -31.01
N ALA A 147 13.03 -13.57 -30.79
CA ALA A 147 12.17 -12.51 -30.26
C ALA A 147 11.03 -12.03 -31.20
N GLY A 148 11.12 -12.33 -32.50
CA GLY A 148 10.25 -11.78 -33.55
C GLY A 148 8.78 -12.20 -33.52
N SER A 149 8.33 -13.00 -32.55
CA SER A 149 6.92 -13.38 -32.40
C SER A 149 6.45 -13.50 -30.95
N GLU A 150 7.35 -13.53 -29.96
CA GLU A 150 7.01 -13.91 -28.58
C GLU A 150 6.70 -12.72 -27.67
N HIS A 151 7.21 -11.53 -28.00
CA HIS A 151 6.95 -10.31 -27.23
C HIS A 151 5.46 -9.90 -27.26
N TYR A 152 4.76 -10.20 -28.35
CA TYR A 152 3.32 -9.98 -28.50
C TYR A 152 2.47 -11.19 -28.05
N VAL A 153 3.00 -12.42 -28.17
CA VAL A 153 2.28 -13.65 -27.78
C VAL A 153 2.20 -13.82 -26.25
N VAL A 154 3.19 -13.32 -25.49
CA VAL A 154 3.09 -13.30 -24.02
C VAL A 154 2.02 -12.32 -23.55
N MET A 155 1.94 -11.12 -24.13
CA MET A 155 0.88 -10.15 -23.79
C MET A 155 -0.52 -10.62 -24.23
N ASP A 156 -0.63 -11.28 -25.40
CA ASP A 156 -1.88 -11.89 -25.86
C ASP A 156 -2.35 -13.03 -24.93
N HIS A 157 -1.44 -13.90 -24.50
CA HIS A 157 -1.76 -15.02 -23.59
C HIS A 157 -2.02 -14.59 -22.14
N VAL A 158 -1.35 -13.54 -21.64
CA VAL A 158 -1.60 -12.97 -20.31
C VAL A 158 -3.00 -12.38 -20.24
N CYS A 159 -3.49 -11.80 -21.33
CA CYS A 159 -4.71 -11.01 -21.31
C CYS A 159 -5.99 -11.81 -21.62
N ASN A 160 -5.96 -13.02 -22.24
CA ASN A 160 -7.19 -13.54 -22.87
C ASN A 160 -7.44 -15.06 -23.07
N ALA A 161 -6.88 -16.03 -22.33
CA ALA A 161 -7.21 -17.45 -22.58
C ALA A 161 -8.07 -18.13 -21.49
N PRO A 162 -9.38 -18.42 -21.72
CA PRO A 162 -10.23 -19.15 -20.78
C PRO A 162 -10.13 -20.69 -20.85
N TRP A 163 -9.20 -21.28 -21.63
CA TRP A 163 -9.17 -22.74 -21.85
C TRP A 163 -7.82 -23.34 -22.32
N MET A 164 -6.67 -22.97 -21.76
CA MET A 164 -5.40 -23.62 -22.15
C MET A 164 -5.38 -25.14 -21.82
N PRO A 165 -5.10 -26.04 -22.80
CA PRO A 165 -4.60 -27.39 -22.57
C PRO A 165 -3.05 -27.44 -22.63
N PRO A 166 -2.46 -28.57 -22.21
CA PRO A 166 -1.66 -28.69 -21.01
C PRO A 166 -0.32 -27.94 -21.03
N LEU A 167 0.06 -27.49 -19.82
CA LEU A 167 1.39 -27.56 -19.22
C LEU A 167 2.50 -28.07 -20.15
N VAL A 168 3.61 -27.34 -20.24
CA VAL A 168 4.88 -27.85 -20.75
C VAL A 168 5.09 -29.26 -20.17
N GLU A 169 5.00 -30.27 -21.04
CA GLU A 169 5.08 -31.67 -20.66
C GLU A 169 6.49 -31.91 -20.11
N VAL A 170 6.58 -32.31 -18.84
CA VAL A 170 7.86 -32.72 -18.25
C VAL A 170 8.30 -33.98 -18.98
N PHE A 171 9.21 -33.84 -19.94
CA PHE A 171 9.83 -35.00 -20.57
C PHE A 171 10.79 -35.63 -19.57
N SER A 172 10.64 -36.91 -19.25
CA SER A 172 11.70 -37.68 -18.60
C SER A 172 12.71 -38.12 -19.65
N ASP A 173 14.01 -38.07 -19.34
CA ASP A 173 15.03 -38.73 -20.15
C ASP A 173 14.65 -40.21 -20.29
N PRO A 174 14.39 -40.72 -21.50
CA PRO A 174 13.91 -42.08 -21.70
C PRO A 174 14.95 -43.16 -21.35
N THR A 175 16.19 -42.78 -21.07
CA THR A 175 17.28 -43.69 -20.67
C THR A 175 17.47 -43.73 -19.15
N THR A 176 17.30 -42.61 -18.47
CA THR A 176 17.58 -42.47 -17.03
C THR A 176 16.34 -42.29 -16.17
N GLY A 177 15.21 -41.89 -16.74
CA GLY A 177 13.96 -41.60 -16.03
C GLY A 177 13.95 -40.25 -15.30
N GLU A 178 15.06 -39.50 -15.34
CA GLU A 178 15.17 -38.19 -14.71
C GLU A 178 14.33 -37.14 -15.47
N PRO A 179 13.66 -36.21 -14.78
CA PRO A 179 12.97 -35.09 -15.43
C PRO A 179 13.97 -34.22 -16.21
N LEU A 180 13.81 -34.09 -17.52
CA LEU A 180 14.49 -33.06 -18.30
C LEU A 180 13.74 -31.75 -18.05
N ASN A 181 14.37 -30.83 -17.30
CA ASN A 181 13.92 -29.44 -17.19
C ASN A 181 14.01 -28.80 -18.58
N LEU A 182 12.93 -28.91 -19.36
CA LEU A 182 12.81 -28.32 -20.69
C LEU A 182 11.89 -27.10 -20.60
N GLY A 183 12.49 -25.98 -20.23
CA GLY A 183 11.87 -24.67 -20.29
C GLY A 183 12.70 -23.65 -19.54
N ASP A 184 13.43 -22.80 -20.27
CA ASP A 184 13.93 -21.54 -19.72
C ASP A 184 12.78 -20.63 -19.29
N TYR A 185 11.53 -21.00 -19.60
CA TYR A 185 10.28 -20.33 -19.25
C TYR A 185 9.29 -21.35 -18.66
N THR A 186 8.77 -21.07 -17.48
CA THR A 186 7.76 -21.86 -16.78
C THR A 186 6.58 -20.99 -16.37
N THR A 187 5.43 -21.62 -16.20
CA THR A 187 4.22 -20.93 -15.75
C THR A 187 3.68 -21.63 -14.53
N ARG A 188 3.41 -20.87 -13.46
CA ARG A 188 2.83 -21.37 -12.22
C ARG A 188 1.54 -20.63 -11.91
N MET A 189 0.50 -21.34 -11.47
CA MET A 189 -0.62 -20.68 -10.81
C MET A 189 -0.16 -20.16 -9.44
N LYS A 190 -0.32 -18.86 -9.26
CA LYS A 190 -0.09 -18.15 -8.01
C LYS A 190 -1.26 -18.36 -7.05
N ASP A 191 -1.06 -18.02 -5.77
CA ASP A 191 -2.09 -18.00 -4.72
C ASP A 191 -3.27 -17.08 -5.05
N ASP A 192 -3.06 -16.08 -5.91
CA ASP A 192 -4.10 -15.21 -6.47
C ASP A 192 -4.77 -15.74 -7.75
N GLY A 193 -4.56 -17.02 -8.10
CA GLY A 193 -5.14 -17.67 -9.27
C GLY A 193 -4.60 -17.17 -10.62
N LYS A 194 -3.72 -16.15 -10.64
CA LYS A 194 -3.08 -15.69 -11.89
C LYS A 194 -1.94 -16.62 -12.27
N ILE A 195 -1.68 -16.67 -13.57
CA ILE A 195 -0.50 -17.35 -14.08
C ILE A 195 0.70 -16.43 -13.88
N LEU A 196 1.62 -16.84 -13.00
CA LEU A 196 2.97 -16.30 -12.96
C LEU A 196 3.77 -16.88 -14.10
N TYR A 197 4.32 -16.00 -14.92
CA TYR A 197 5.29 -16.34 -15.94
C TYR A 197 6.69 -16.14 -15.36
N GLN A 198 7.52 -17.17 -15.39
CA GLN A 198 8.84 -17.14 -14.75
C GLN A 198 9.87 -17.72 -15.72
N TRP A 199 11.01 -17.05 -15.86
CA TRP A 199 12.13 -17.66 -16.56
C TRP A 199 12.89 -18.58 -15.60
N GLY A 200 12.89 -19.89 -15.88
CA GLY A 200 13.35 -20.95 -14.99
C GLY A 200 12.36 -21.27 -13.86
N ASN A 201 12.82 -22.04 -12.86
CA ASN A 201 12.01 -22.49 -11.72
C ASN A 201 12.05 -21.54 -10.50
N TYR A 202 12.59 -20.32 -10.63
CA TYR A 202 12.95 -19.48 -9.48
C TYR A 202 12.47 -18.04 -9.59
N LYS A 203 11.80 -17.56 -8.54
CA LYS A 203 11.33 -16.17 -8.41
C LYS A 203 12.51 -15.26 -8.02
N LYS A 204 12.82 -14.26 -8.84
CA LYS A 204 13.63 -13.12 -8.39
C LYS A 204 12.81 -12.31 -7.39
N ARG A 205 13.32 -12.17 -6.16
CA ARG A 205 12.78 -11.24 -5.18
C ARG A 205 13.60 -9.95 -5.29
N PRO A 206 13.08 -8.88 -5.91
CA PRO A 206 13.83 -7.64 -5.94
C PRO A 206 14.02 -7.13 -4.51
N THR A 207 15.14 -6.46 -4.26
CA THR A 207 15.28 -5.65 -3.05
C THR A 207 14.14 -4.65 -3.00
N THR A 208 13.48 -4.55 -1.84
CA THR A 208 12.36 -3.64 -1.64
C THR A 208 12.72 -2.62 -0.57
N LEU A 209 12.53 -1.35 -0.86
CA LEU A 209 12.54 -0.30 0.15
C LEU A 209 11.13 -0.21 0.73
N ARG A 210 11.03 -0.19 2.05
CA ARG A 210 9.74 -0.24 2.74
C ARG A 210 9.57 1.01 3.58
N LEU A 211 8.38 1.63 3.50
CA LEU A 211 7.98 2.73 4.35
C LEU A 211 6.75 2.31 5.16
N TYR A 212 6.67 2.78 6.39
CA TYR A 212 5.53 2.57 7.28
C TYR A 212 5.07 3.91 7.85
N LYS A 213 3.76 4.14 7.85
CA LYS A 213 3.15 5.34 8.42
C LYS A 213 1.87 4.98 9.15
N ARG A 214 1.78 5.32 10.43
CA ARG A 214 0.53 5.26 11.20
C ARG A 214 -0.27 6.55 11.01
N ILE A 215 -1.50 6.44 10.52
CA ILE A 215 -2.45 7.52 10.32
C ILE A 215 -3.57 7.37 11.37
N PRO A 216 -3.76 8.32 12.29
CA PRO A 216 -4.83 8.31 13.26
C PRO A 216 -6.21 8.12 12.64
N LEU A 217 -7.07 7.48 13.41
CA LEU A 217 -8.50 7.35 13.12
C LEU A 217 -9.35 8.14 14.13
N PRO A 218 -10.63 8.40 13.82
CA PRO A 218 -11.56 9.04 14.76
C PRO A 218 -11.57 8.34 16.11
N GLU A 219 -11.49 9.09 17.21
CA GLU A 219 -11.48 8.52 18.56
C GLU A 219 -12.79 7.77 18.87
N GLU A 220 -13.90 8.21 18.27
CA GLU A 220 -15.19 7.53 18.37
C GLU A 220 -15.21 6.12 17.75
N TRP A 221 -14.35 5.83 16.77
CA TRP A 221 -14.21 4.48 16.23
C TRP A 221 -13.46 3.54 17.17
N LYS A 222 -12.62 4.10 18.05
CA LYS A 222 -11.87 3.35 19.07
C LYS A 222 -12.69 3.13 20.34
N ALA A 223 -13.87 3.76 20.46
CA ALA A 223 -14.73 3.62 21.62
C ALA A 223 -15.33 2.19 21.72
N PRO A 224 -15.42 1.59 22.92
CA PRO A 224 -16.04 0.27 23.08
C PRO A 224 -17.47 0.23 22.56
N GLY A 225 -17.73 -0.63 21.57
CA GLY A 225 -19.05 -0.81 20.95
C GLY A 225 -19.34 0.13 19.77
N ALA A 226 -18.37 0.89 19.28
CA ALA A 226 -18.48 1.64 18.03
C ALA A 226 -18.91 0.71 16.88
N ASN A 227 -19.87 1.15 16.06
CA ASN A 227 -20.39 0.38 14.93
C ASN A 227 -21.04 1.32 13.90
N TYR A 228 -20.23 2.21 13.35
CA TYR A 228 -20.65 3.14 12.33
C TYR A 228 -20.56 2.52 10.96
N LYS A 229 -21.59 2.73 10.13
CA LYS A 229 -21.60 2.24 8.76
C LYS A 229 -20.84 3.20 7.85
N VAL A 230 -19.77 2.71 7.24
CA VAL A 230 -18.91 3.53 6.39
C VAL A 230 -19.49 3.59 4.99
N THR A 231 -19.59 4.81 4.46
CA THR A 231 -20.12 5.09 3.12
C THR A 231 -19.03 5.43 2.12
N LYS A 232 -17.87 5.88 2.61
CA LYS A 232 -16.67 6.12 1.80
C LYS A 232 -15.42 5.97 2.65
N ALA A 233 -14.38 5.37 2.10
CA ALA A 233 -13.04 5.39 2.68
C ALA A 233 -12.04 5.49 1.52
N SER A 234 -11.20 6.53 1.54
CA SER A 234 -10.22 6.78 0.50
C SER A 234 -8.87 7.18 1.08
N LEU A 235 -7.81 6.54 0.61
CA LEU A 235 -6.43 6.94 0.90
C LEU A 235 -5.85 7.64 -0.33
N THR A 236 -5.29 8.82 -0.11
CA THR A 236 -4.69 9.65 -1.14
C THR A 236 -3.20 9.78 -0.86
N ILE A 237 -2.35 9.52 -1.85
CA ILE A 237 -0.90 9.63 -1.74
C ILE A 237 -0.39 10.57 -2.83
N THR A 238 0.36 11.59 -2.42
CA THR A 238 1.02 12.54 -3.32
C THR A 238 2.45 12.04 -3.60
N HIS A 239 2.80 11.82 -4.86
CA HIS A 239 4.11 11.30 -5.26
C HIS A 239 4.46 11.67 -6.71
N ARG A 240 5.68 11.42 -7.16
CA ARG A 240 6.01 11.48 -8.59
C ARG A 240 5.65 10.17 -9.30
N ILE A 241 5.20 10.26 -10.55
CA ILE A 241 4.92 9.08 -11.40
C ILE A 241 6.18 8.21 -11.46
N THR A 242 6.07 6.99 -10.95
CA THR A 242 7.20 6.06 -10.81
C THR A 242 7.48 5.36 -12.14
N THR A 243 8.65 4.74 -12.27
CA THR A 243 8.95 3.85 -13.39
C THR A 243 8.65 2.40 -13.10
N SER A 244 8.29 2.09 -11.85
CA SER A 244 7.97 0.75 -11.41
C SER A 244 6.46 0.53 -11.22
N PRO A 245 5.82 -0.29 -12.06
CA PRO A 245 4.43 -0.71 -11.83
C PRO A 245 4.27 -1.63 -10.61
N ASN A 246 5.39 -2.00 -9.97
CA ASN A 246 5.45 -2.88 -8.82
C ASN A 246 5.52 -2.16 -7.48
N ASP A 247 5.54 -0.83 -7.47
CA ASP A 247 5.50 -0.07 -6.22
C ASP A 247 4.13 -0.25 -5.56
N GLN A 248 4.12 -0.89 -4.40
CA GLN A 248 2.89 -1.37 -3.75
C GLN A 248 2.44 -0.42 -2.64
N ILE A 249 1.13 -0.21 -2.59
CA ILE A 249 0.44 0.38 -1.45
C ILE A 249 -0.24 -0.76 -0.70
N ARG A 250 0.03 -0.89 0.60
CA ARG A 250 -0.38 -2.00 1.46
C ARG A 250 -1.01 -1.43 2.74
N PRO A 251 -2.24 -0.88 2.65
CA PRO A 251 -2.95 -0.41 3.84
C PRO A 251 -3.35 -1.62 4.69
N GLU A 252 -2.91 -1.71 5.94
CA GLU A 252 -3.13 -2.88 6.82
C GLU A 252 -2.66 -4.23 6.23
N ASP A 253 -1.66 -4.20 5.35
CA ASP A 253 -1.25 -5.34 4.49
C ASP A 253 -2.36 -5.88 3.57
N PHE A 254 -3.42 -5.11 3.36
CA PHE A 254 -4.45 -5.45 2.42
C PHE A 254 -3.93 -5.37 0.98
N GLU A 255 -4.22 -6.41 0.22
CA GLU A 255 -3.88 -6.52 -1.19
C GLU A 255 -5.12 -6.38 -2.07
N ASN A 256 -5.11 -5.44 -3.03
CA ASN A 256 -6.12 -5.40 -4.08
C ASN A 256 -5.62 -6.07 -5.38
N GLU A 257 -5.31 -7.36 -5.30
CA GLU A 257 -4.74 -8.10 -6.42
C GLU A 257 -5.74 -8.38 -7.56
N TRP A 258 -7.03 -8.13 -7.34
CA TRP A 258 -8.09 -8.28 -8.35
C TRP A 258 -8.58 -6.97 -8.93
N ALA A 259 -7.86 -5.87 -8.68
CA ALA A 259 -8.20 -4.57 -9.24
C ALA A 259 -8.22 -4.64 -10.77
N SER A 260 -9.31 -4.14 -11.35
CA SER A 260 -9.51 -4.13 -12.80
C SER A 260 -9.09 -2.83 -13.45
N GLY A 261 -8.94 -1.76 -12.66
CA GLY A 261 -8.75 -0.42 -13.19
C GLY A 261 -9.97 0.06 -14.01
N ILE A 262 -9.72 0.98 -14.94
CA ILE A 262 -10.63 1.31 -16.03
C ILE A 262 -10.68 0.11 -16.98
N LYS A 263 -11.89 -0.39 -17.27
CA LYS A 263 -12.12 -1.42 -18.28
C LYS A 263 -12.24 -0.79 -19.68
N PRO A 264 -11.94 -1.53 -20.75
CA PRO A 264 -12.17 -1.05 -22.11
C PRO A 264 -13.63 -0.67 -22.31
N GLY A 265 -13.83 0.52 -22.86
CA GLY A 265 -15.15 1.03 -23.21
C GLY A 265 -15.50 0.74 -24.68
N TYR A 266 -16.76 0.45 -24.95
CA TYR A 266 -17.23 0.30 -26.33
C TYR A 266 -18.70 0.65 -26.47
N THR A 267 -19.06 1.10 -27.68
CA THR A 267 -20.45 1.18 -28.15
C THR A 267 -20.72 0.06 -29.14
N VAL A 268 -21.95 -0.43 -29.20
CA VAL A 268 -22.37 -1.43 -30.20
C VAL A 268 -23.12 -0.73 -31.32
N ASP A 269 -22.63 -0.85 -32.54
CA ASP A 269 -23.28 -0.25 -33.70
C ASP A 269 -24.46 -1.11 -34.22
N SER A 270 -25.16 -0.61 -35.24
CA SER A 270 -26.31 -1.32 -35.84
C SER A 270 -25.96 -2.66 -36.50
N LEU A 271 -24.68 -2.92 -36.73
CA LEU A 271 -24.17 -4.19 -37.28
C LEU A 271 -23.71 -5.14 -36.17
N GLY A 272 -23.82 -4.75 -34.90
CA GLY A 272 -23.37 -5.53 -33.76
C GLY A 272 -21.86 -5.46 -33.51
N ARG A 273 -21.15 -4.55 -34.21
CA ARG A 273 -19.71 -4.34 -34.01
C ARG A 273 -19.48 -3.52 -32.76
N TRP A 274 -18.44 -3.87 -32.03
CA TRP A 274 -18.01 -3.11 -30.86
C TRP A 274 -17.01 -2.08 -31.33
N LEU A 275 -17.34 -0.81 -31.16
CA LEU A 275 -16.52 0.32 -31.53
C LEU A 275 -15.97 0.93 -30.24
N SER A 276 -14.66 1.17 -30.16
CA SER A 276 -14.05 1.88 -29.02
C SER A 276 -14.83 3.16 -28.75
N ASP A 277 -15.22 3.40 -27.51
CA ASP A 277 -15.99 4.59 -27.16
C ASP A 277 -15.12 5.82 -26.87
N LYS A 278 -13.79 5.62 -26.81
CA LYS A 278 -12.80 6.66 -26.56
C LYS A 278 -11.47 6.37 -27.27
N ASP A 279 -10.60 7.37 -27.23
CA ASP A 279 -9.24 7.27 -27.74
C ASP A 279 -8.37 6.40 -26.81
N ALA A 280 -7.52 5.57 -27.40
CA ALA A 280 -6.66 4.61 -26.74
C ALA A 280 -5.29 4.54 -27.43
N PHE A 281 -4.41 3.66 -26.95
CA PHE A 281 -3.07 3.44 -27.50
C PHE A 281 -2.78 1.95 -27.58
N GLU A 282 -1.91 1.52 -28.50
CA GLU A 282 -1.35 0.18 -28.51
C GLU A 282 -0.22 0.04 -27.49
N GLY A 283 0.16 -1.20 -27.17
CA GLY A 283 1.28 -1.50 -26.27
C GLY A 283 2.65 -1.00 -26.74
N ASP A 284 2.77 -0.53 -27.97
CA ASP A 284 3.96 0.14 -28.51
C ASP A 284 3.81 1.67 -28.60
N GLY A 285 2.68 2.21 -28.14
CA GLY A 285 2.36 3.64 -28.12
C GLY A 285 1.65 4.16 -29.36
N ASP A 286 1.28 3.31 -30.33
CA ASP A 286 0.52 3.75 -31.50
C ASP A 286 -0.91 4.17 -31.12
N PHE A 287 -1.42 5.22 -31.76
CA PHE A 287 -2.71 5.79 -31.40
C PHE A 287 -3.89 4.98 -31.98
N ILE A 288 -4.86 4.64 -31.12
CA ILE A 288 -6.12 4.00 -31.48
C ILE A 288 -7.26 5.02 -31.30
N PRO A 289 -7.85 5.57 -32.37
CA PRO A 289 -8.95 6.52 -32.23
C PRO A 289 -10.23 5.87 -31.72
N ALA A 290 -11.06 6.67 -31.03
CA ALA A 290 -12.46 6.34 -30.77
C ALA A 290 -13.16 5.95 -32.08
N GLY A 291 -14.02 4.93 -32.02
CA GLY A 291 -14.67 4.34 -33.17
C GLY A 291 -13.91 3.17 -33.82
N THR A 292 -12.70 2.84 -33.35
CA THR A 292 -11.97 1.65 -33.81
C THR A 292 -12.77 0.38 -33.53
N VAL A 293 -12.89 -0.50 -34.53
CA VAL A 293 -13.61 -1.76 -34.38
C VAL A 293 -12.78 -2.68 -33.48
N LEU A 294 -13.27 -2.95 -32.28
CA LEU A 294 -12.68 -3.88 -31.32
C LEU A 294 -13.17 -5.32 -31.56
N ARG A 295 -14.43 -5.46 -32.01
CA ARG A 295 -15.07 -6.74 -32.34
C ARG A 295 -16.03 -6.59 -33.51
N ASP A 296 -16.03 -7.56 -34.42
CA ASP A 296 -16.94 -7.61 -35.56
C ASP A 296 -17.59 -9.00 -35.68
N PRO A 297 -18.93 -9.11 -35.55
CA PRO A 297 -19.63 -10.38 -35.75
C PRO A 297 -19.39 -11.03 -37.13
N ALA A 298 -19.04 -10.26 -38.16
CA ALA A 298 -18.72 -10.80 -39.48
C ALA A 298 -17.40 -11.58 -39.52
N LEU A 299 -16.54 -11.42 -38.50
CA LEU A 299 -15.27 -12.14 -38.36
C LEU A 299 -15.40 -13.44 -37.54
N ILE A 300 -16.60 -13.76 -37.03
CA ILE A 300 -16.84 -15.00 -36.28
C ILE A 300 -16.59 -16.22 -37.17
N ASP A 301 -15.65 -17.07 -36.77
CA ASP A 301 -15.33 -18.32 -37.45
C ASP A 301 -15.35 -19.50 -36.46
N LEU A 302 -16.54 -20.04 -36.20
CA LEU A 302 -16.73 -21.19 -35.31
C LEU A 302 -16.26 -22.53 -35.91
N GLU A 303 -16.05 -22.59 -37.23
CA GLU A 303 -15.75 -23.84 -37.94
C GLU A 303 -14.26 -24.02 -38.19
N ASN A 304 -13.53 -22.94 -38.52
CA ASN A 304 -12.11 -22.97 -38.86
C ASN A 304 -11.23 -22.08 -37.97
N GLY A 305 -11.84 -21.27 -37.08
CA GLY A 305 -11.11 -20.44 -36.14
C GLY A 305 -10.23 -21.29 -35.22
N ARG A 306 -8.98 -20.86 -35.02
CA ARG A 306 -7.98 -21.59 -34.23
C ARG A 306 -7.84 -21.07 -32.80
N SER A 307 -8.56 -20.00 -32.47
CA SER A 307 -8.44 -19.28 -31.20
C SER A 307 -9.75 -18.55 -30.84
N VAL A 308 -9.88 -18.19 -29.56
CA VAL A 308 -11.10 -17.59 -28.99
C VAL A 308 -11.51 -16.27 -29.63
N ASP A 309 -10.51 -15.46 -29.99
CA ASP A 309 -10.67 -14.18 -30.67
C ASP A 309 -11.36 -14.38 -32.02
N GLN A 310 -10.97 -15.41 -32.78
CA GLN A 310 -11.57 -15.75 -34.07
C GLN A 310 -12.99 -16.31 -33.92
N TRP A 311 -13.24 -17.12 -32.89
CA TRP A 311 -14.58 -17.64 -32.61
C TRP A 311 -15.57 -16.55 -32.22
N LEU A 312 -15.08 -15.47 -31.60
CA LEU A 312 -15.89 -14.38 -31.10
C LEU A 312 -15.84 -13.13 -31.98
N GLY A 313 -14.98 -13.11 -33.00
CA GLY A 313 -14.81 -12.00 -33.95
C GLY A 313 -14.08 -10.79 -33.38
N TYR A 314 -13.20 -10.96 -32.38
CA TYR A 314 -12.38 -9.87 -31.87
C TYR A 314 -11.27 -9.49 -32.86
N THR A 315 -10.86 -8.22 -32.84
CA THR A 315 -9.75 -7.70 -33.66
C THR A 315 -8.51 -7.50 -32.81
N ASN A 316 -7.35 -7.32 -33.45
CA ASN A 316 -6.09 -7.01 -32.74
C ASN A 316 -6.24 -5.81 -31.77
N ALA A 317 -7.01 -4.79 -32.17
CA ALA A 317 -7.22 -3.59 -31.37
C ALA A 317 -7.84 -3.87 -30.00
N TRP A 318 -8.62 -4.94 -29.81
CA TRP A 318 -9.16 -5.30 -28.49
C TRP A 318 -8.06 -5.74 -27.50
N TYR A 319 -7.00 -6.36 -28.02
CA TYR A 319 -5.90 -6.95 -27.26
C TYR A 319 -4.74 -5.96 -27.09
N THR A 320 -4.48 -5.14 -28.11
CA THR A 320 -3.41 -4.13 -28.07
C THR A 320 -3.85 -2.85 -27.37
N SER A 321 -5.16 -2.56 -27.28
CA SER A 321 -5.66 -1.36 -26.60
C SER A 321 -5.24 -1.29 -25.13
N LEU A 322 -4.45 -0.27 -24.83
CA LEU A 322 -4.18 0.30 -23.53
C LEU A 322 -5.36 1.17 -23.02
N ASP A 323 -6.59 1.00 -23.52
CA ASP A 323 -7.84 1.48 -22.85
C ASP A 323 -8.14 0.67 -21.58
N ARG A 324 -7.08 0.44 -20.81
CA ARG A 324 -7.08 -0.21 -19.52
C ARG A 324 -6.16 0.64 -18.68
N ASP A 325 -6.68 1.28 -17.66
CA ASP A 325 -5.87 2.07 -16.75
C ASP A 325 -5.95 1.42 -15.36
N PRO A 326 -4.95 0.63 -14.94
CA PRO A 326 -4.96 -0.06 -13.65
C PRO A 326 -4.99 0.92 -12.49
N PHE A 327 -4.63 2.19 -12.71
CA PHE A 327 -4.59 3.22 -11.69
C PHE A 327 -5.87 4.08 -11.65
N GLY A 328 -6.84 3.83 -12.54
CA GLY A 328 -8.09 4.57 -12.63
C GLY A 328 -9.34 3.69 -12.44
N GLY A 329 -10.54 4.30 -12.47
CA GLY A 329 -11.82 3.61 -12.37
C GLY A 329 -12.26 3.28 -10.94
N ASP A 330 -13.32 2.46 -10.81
CA ASP A 330 -13.97 2.19 -9.51
C ASP A 330 -13.20 1.19 -8.63
N ASN A 331 -12.27 0.43 -9.23
CA ASN A 331 -11.44 -0.57 -8.55
C ASN A 331 -9.97 -0.45 -9.02
N PRO A 332 -9.25 0.61 -8.61
CA PRO A 332 -7.87 0.84 -8.98
C PRO A 332 -6.92 -0.06 -8.20
N ARG A 333 -5.79 -0.39 -8.80
CA ARG A 333 -4.71 -1.15 -8.16
C ARG A 333 -4.14 -0.36 -6.98
N TYR A 334 -3.86 -1.07 -5.88
CA TYR A 334 -3.13 -0.50 -4.75
C TYR A 334 -1.63 -0.46 -5.06
N ARG A 335 -1.27 0.49 -5.92
CA ARG A 335 0.06 0.73 -6.48
C ARG A 335 0.27 2.24 -6.63
N LEU A 336 1.51 2.70 -6.51
CA LEU A 336 1.82 4.05 -6.95
C LEU A 336 1.62 4.13 -8.47
N LYS A 337 1.03 5.22 -8.96
CA LYS A 337 0.86 5.45 -10.39
C LYS A 337 2.22 5.42 -11.11
N SER A 338 2.33 4.58 -12.11
CA SER A 338 3.57 4.35 -12.87
C SER A 338 3.42 4.78 -14.33
N SER A 339 4.54 5.15 -14.96
CA SER A 339 4.60 5.30 -16.42
C SER A 339 4.57 3.97 -17.15
N LYS A 340 4.44 2.82 -16.47
CA LYS A 340 4.42 1.49 -17.09
C LYS A 340 3.27 0.60 -16.65
N PHE A 341 2.98 -0.42 -17.46
CA PHE A 341 2.14 -1.59 -17.17
C PHE A 341 2.99 -2.85 -16.93
N GLY A 342 2.38 -3.85 -16.28
CA GLY A 342 2.92 -5.22 -16.17
C GLY A 342 3.70 -5.46 -14.89
N GLN A 343 3.59 -6.67 -14.32
CA GLN A 343 4.20 -7.02 -13.03
C GLN A 343 5.66 -7.46 -13.16
N ASP A 344 6.13 -7.83 -14.36
CA ASP A 344 7.48 -8.33 -14.61
C ASP A 344 8.00 -7.83 -15.98
N ILE A 345 9.32 -7.62 -16.06
CA ILE A 345 10.04 -6.84 -17.09
C ILE A 345 9.99 -7.52 -18.48
N PRO A 346 10.02 -6.72 -19.57
CA PRO A 346 9.91 -5.27 -19.60
C PRO A 346 8.44 -4.84 -19.62
N GLY A 347 8.06 -4.07 -18.60
CA GLY A 347 6.75 -3.41 -18.58
C GLY A 347 6.57 -2.46 -19.76
N VAL A 348 5.32 -2.30 -20.19
CA VAL A 348 4.93 -1.47 -21.35
C VAL A 348 4.75 -0.02 -20.90
N GLU A 349 5.35 0.95 -21.58
CA GLU A 349 5.17 2.38 -21.26
C GLU A 349 3.71 2.83 -21.50
N ILE A 350 3.19 3.66 -20.60
CA ILE A 350 1.86 4.27 -20.66
C ILE A 350 2.03 5.68 -21.24
N PRO A 351 1.54 5.95 -22.46
CA PRO A 351 1.72 7.26 -23.10
C PRO A 351 1.06 8.43 -22.33
N TRP A 352 0.11 8.14 -21.43
CA TRP A 352 -0.60 9.14 -20.62
C TRP A 352 0.16 9.64 -19.40
N TYR A 353 1.18 8.89 -18.95
CA TYR A 353 1.85 9.14 -17.68
C TYR A 353 3.30 9.51 -17.92
N THR A 354 3.61 10.79 -17.75
CA THR A 354 4.99 11.27 -17.86
C THR A 354 5.73 10.98 -16.56
N LYS A 355 6.69 10.04 -16.61
CA LYS A 355 7.62 9.73 -15.51
C LYS A 355 8.08 11.01 -14.80
N GLY A 356 8.09 10.98 -13.47
CA GLY A 356 8.61 12.08 -12.65
C GLY A 356 7.64 13.26 -12.51
N SER A 357 6.49 13.25 -13.19
CA SER A 357 5.47 14.28 -12.98
C SER A 357 4.84 14.10 -11.60
N LEU A 358 4.60 15.20 -10.89
CA LEU A 358 3.86 15.14 -9.63
C LEU A 358 2.43 14.68 -9.92
N THR A 359 1.97 13.69 -9.16
CA THR A 359 0.64 13.11 -9.28
C THR A 359 0.10 12.80 -7.89
N THR A 360 -1.19 12.51 -7.87
CA THR A 360 -1.88 11.93 -6.73
C THR A 360 -2.44 10.57 -7.14
N THR A 361 -2.24 9.56 -6.29
CA THR A 361 -2.89 8.26 -6.36
C THR A 361 -3.95 8.21 -5.28
N THR A 362 -5.20 7.95 -5.66
CA THR A 362 -6.32 7.80 -4.73
C THR A 362 -6.85 6.38 -4.84
N ILE A 363 -6.86 5.65 -3.72
CA ILE A 363 -7.42 4.31 -3.65
C ILE A 363 -8.75 4.34 -2.88
N ASN A 364 -9.74 3.59 -3.38
CA ASN A 364 -10.99 3.37 -2.70
C ASN A 364 -10.86 2.13 -1.80
N LEU A 365 -10.81 2.34 -0.49
CA LEU A 365 -10.59 1.29 0.50
C LEU A 365 -11.84 0.40 0.71
N LEU A 366 -13.01 0.83 0.23
CA LEU A 366 -14.22 0.01 0.21
C LEU A 366 -14.34 -0.85 -1.04
N ALA A 367 -13.55 -0.59 -2.10
CA ALA A 367 -13.53 -1.36 -3.33
C ALA A 367 -12.72 -2.66 -3.19
N TRP A 368 -13.08 -3.47 -2.19
CA TRP A 368 -12.49 -4.79 -1.97
C TRP A 368 -13.20 -5.81 -2.85
N ASN A 369 -12.44 -6.52 -3.69
CA ASN A 369 -13.02 -7.52 -4.58
C ASN A 369 -12.29 -8.85 -4.43
N GLU A 370 -12.59 -9.54 -3.33
CA GLU A 370 -12.09 -10.88 -3.10
C GLU A 370 -12.83 -11.88 -4.00
N LYS A 371 -12.07 -12.85 -4.52
CA LYS A 371 -12.57 -13.90 -5.39
C LYS A 371 -12.16 -15.25 -4.82
N ASP A 372 -12.93 -16.27 -5.15
CA ASP A 372 -12.57 -17.66 -4.84
C ASP A 372 -11.17 -17.96 -5.44
N PRO A 373 -10.20 -18.41 -4.63
CA PRO A 373 -8.83 -18.62 -5.10
C PRO A 373 -8.70 -19.78 -6.10
N VAL A 374 -9.69 -20.68 -6.16
CA VAL A 374 -9.73 -21.84 -7.07
C VAL A 374 -10.58 -21.55 -8.30
N THR A 375 -11.79 -20.99 -8.11
CA THR A 375 -12.75 -20.82 -9.21
C THR A 375 -12.71 -19.45 -9.87
N GLN A 376 -12.04 -18.47 -9.25
CA GLN A 376 -12.01 -17.06 -9.67
C GLN A 376 -13.39 -16.40 -9.81
N ALA A 377 -14.44 -17.05 -9.30
CA ALA A 377 -15.75 -16.46 -9.20
C ALA A 377 -15.71 -15.36 -8.12
N PRO A 378 -16.49 -14.26 -8.28
CA PRO A 378 -16.78 -13.38 -7.16
C PRO A 378 -17.27 -14.21 -5.97
N MET A 379 -16.83 -13.86 -4.76
CA MET A 379 -17.34 -14.54 -3.58
C MET A 379 -18.86 -14.34 -3.48
N ASP A 380 -19.57 -15.41 -3.15
CA ASP A 380 -21.02 -15.41 -2.92
C ASP A 380 -21.31 -16.04 -1.54
N PRO A 381 -21.63 -15.23 -0.52
CA PRO A 381 -21.81 -13.78 -0.59
C PRO A 381 -20.46 -13.03 -0.79
N PRO A 382 -20.48 -11.80 -1.34
CA PRO A 382 -19.28 -10.97 -1.44
C PRO A 382 -18.64 -10.75 -0.06
N VAL A 383 -17.32 -10.83 0.02
CA VAL A 383 -16.57 -10.46 1.23
C VAL A 383 -16.43 -8.93 1.22
N PRO A 384 -17.06 -8.21 2.16
CA PRO A 384 -16.93 -6.76 2.22
C PRO A 384 -15.54 -6.37 2.73
N SER A 385 -15.12 -5.14 2.40
CA SER A 385 -13.93 -4.55 3.02
C SER A 385 -14.06 -4.56 4.55
N PRO A 386 -12.99 -4.83 5.30
CA PRO A 386 -12.96 -4.63 6.76
C PRO A 386 -13.33 -3.20 7.19
N LEU A 387 -13.21 -2.22 6.28
CA LEU A 387 -13.64 -0.82 6.48
C LEU A 387 -15.13 -0.57 6.27
N THR A 388 -15.95 -1.58 5.99
CA THR A 388 -17.39 -1.33 5.75
C THR A 388 -18.15 -0.91 7.01
N ASP A 389 -17.65 -1.26 8.19
CA ASP A 389 -18.15 -0.81 9.48
C ASP A 389 -17.02 -0.58 10.49
N SER A 390 -17.22 0.33 11.44
CA SER A 390 -16.22 0.61 12.47
C SER A 390 -16.15 -0.48 13.56
N ALA A 391 -17.14 -1.36 13.67
CA ALA A 391 -17.19 -2.38 14.72
C ALA A 391 -16.12 -3.46 14.57
N ASN A 392 -15.70 -3.69 13.32
CA ASN A 392 -14.71 -4.68 12.99
C ASN A 392 -13.33 -4.09 12.70
N TRP A 393 -13.17 -2.76 12.73
CA TRP A 393 -11.96 -2.10 12.23
C TRP A 393 -10.67 -2.61 12.89
N ASN A 394 -10.61 -2.63 14.23
CA ASN A 394 -9.45 -3.15 14.95
C ASN A 394 -9.53 -4.66 15.25
N ASN A 395 -10.74 -5.22 15.33
CA ASN A 395 -10.92 -6.64 15.68
C ASN A 395 -10.42 -7.61 14.59
N TYR A 396 -10.42 -7.18 13.32
CA TYR A 396 -9.84 -7.96 12.22
C TYR A 396 -8.31 -8.07 12.31
N LEU A 397 -7.67 -7.10 12.98
CA LEU A 397 -6.22 -6.92 13.09
C LEU A 397 -5.67 -7.40 14.45
N ASP A 398 -6.44 -8.17 15.22
CA ASP A 398 -6.07 -8.63 16.57
C ASP A 398 -5.76 -10.14 16.62
N LEU A 399 -6.24 -10.88 15.63
CA LEU A 399 -5.90 -12.29 15.44
C LEU A 399 -5.74 -12.51 13.95
N ASN A 400 -4.54 -12.29 13.44
CA ASN A 400 -4.25 -12.53 12.04
C ASN A 400 -4.50 -14.01 11.72
N PRO A 401 -5.55 -14.38 10.95
CA PRO A 401 -5.86 -15.77 10.68
C PRO A 401 -4.80 -16.47 9.82
N PHE A 402 -3.88 -15.69 9.23
CA PHE A 402 -2.76 -16.15 8.43
C PHE A 402 -1.43 -16.19 9.20
N ASP A 403 -1.36 -15.65 10.42
CA ASP A 403 -0.22 -15.82 11.32
C ASP A 403 -0.54 -16.86 12.42
N PRO A 404 -0.04 -18.11 12.31
CA PRO A 404 -0.29 -19.13 13.33
C PRO A 404 0.39 -18.85 14.68
N ALA A 405 1.27 -17.84 14.78
CA ALA A 405 1.83 -17.37 16.04
C ALA A 405 0.89 -16.40 16.78
N ASP A 406 -0.03 -15.75 16.06
CA ASP A 406 -1.00 -14.81 16.60
C ASP A 406 -2.21 -15.57 17.19
N THR A 407 -2.13 -15.85 18.48
CA THR A 407 -3.06 -16.73 19.21
C THR A 407 -3.74 -16.05 20.40
N THR A 408 -3.41 -14.78 20.65
CA THR A 408 -3.89 -14.03 21.81
C THR A 408 -4.44 -12.69 21.33
N PRO A 409 -5.75 -12.43 21.49
CA PRO A 409 -6.30 -11.11 21.21
C PRO A 409 -5.78 -10.12 22.26
N ASP A 410 -4.74 -9.38 21.91
CA ASP A 410 -4.02 -8.40 22.75
C ASP A 410 -3.94 -6.99 22.13
N GLY A 411 -4.56 -6.81 20.97
CA GLY A 411 -4.59 -5.61 20.14
C GLY A 411 -3.38 -5.44 19.24
N LEU A 412 -2.60 -6.50 18.97
CA LEU A 412 -1.34 -6.46 18.24
C LEU A 412 -1.20 -7.61 17.22
N SER A 413 -1.71 -7.44 16.00
CA SER A 413 -1.25 -8.26 14.88
C SER A 413 -0.04 -7.65 14.18
N TRP A 414 0.73 -8.49 13.52
CA TRP A 414 1.85 -8.10 12.67
C TRP A 414 1.60 -8.52 11.23
N ALA A 415 1.95 -7.64 10.30
CA ALA A 415 1.95 -7.96 8.89
C ALA A 415 3.21 -7.38 8.24
N GLU A 416 3.93 -8.23 7.49
CA GLU A 416 5.14 -7.81 6.75
C GLU A 416 6.18 -7.06 7.62
N GLY A 417 6.26 -7.41 8.91
CA GLY A 417 7.17 -6.82 9.90
C GLY A 417 6.73 -5.44 10.43
N SER A 418 5.52 -4.98 10.11
CA SER A 418 4.92 -3.76 10.66
C SER A 418 3.80 -4.10 11.64
N PRO A 419 3.60 -3.28 12.68
CA PRO A 419 2.48 -3.46 13.60
C PRO A 419 1.16 -3.04 12.92
N LEU A 420 0.09 -3.75 13.25
CA LEU A 420 -1.28 -3.35 12.96
C LEU A 420 -1.89 -2.83 14.27
N THR A 421 -2.13 -1.53 14.33
CA THR A 421 -2.51 -0.78 15.52
C THR A 421 -4.00 -0.42 15.46
N PRO A 422 -4.59 0.15 16.53
CA PRO A 422 -5.95 0.68 16.47
C PRO A 422 -6.14 1.89 15.54
N ASP A 423 -5.06 2.44 14.99
CA ASP A 423 -5.08 3.50 13.98
C ASP A 423 -5.12 2.86 12.56
N PHE A 424 -4.89 3.66 11.51
CA PHE A 424 -4.74 3.19 10.13
C PHE A 424 -3.27 3.06 9.77
N ASP A 425 -2.77 1.85 9.58
CA ASP A 425 -1.39 1.55 9.27
C ASP A 425 -1.16 1.42 7.76
N LEU A 426 -0.32 2.31 7.23
CA LEU A 426 0.04 2.35 5.82
C LEU A 426 1.44 1.79 5.61
N ILE A 427 1.54 0.70 4.86
CA ILE A 427 2.82 0.14 4.41
C ILE A 427 2.99 0.47 2.91
N LEU A 428 4.16 0.96 2.51
CA LEU A 428 4.53 1.18 1.11
C LEU A 428 5.76 0.36 0.77
N PHE A 429 5.71 -0.31 -0.38
CA PHE A 429 6.86 -1.03 -0.91
C PHE A 429 7.31 -0.40 -2.21
N VAL A 430 8.47 0.24 -2.21
CA VAL A 430 9.16 0.74 -3.41
C VAL A 430 10.04 -0.37 -3.95
N LYS A 431 9.71 -0.86 -5.15
CA LYS A 431 10.27 -2.09 -5.72
C LYS A 431 10.86 -1.82 -7.09
N GLY A 432 12.19 -1.89 -7.20
CA GLY A 432 12.87 -1.77 -8.49
C GLY A 432 12.86 -0.35 -9.08
N GLU A 433 12.63 0.67 -8.25
CA GLU A 433 12.71 2.08 -8.63
C GLU A 433 14.17 2.55 -8.59
N TYR A 434 14.96 2.07 -9.55
CA TYR A 434 16.38 2.40 -9.64
C TYR A 434 16.64 3.86 -10.05
N SER A 435 15.61 4.54 -10.57
CA SER A 435 15.72 5.91 -11.05
C SER A 435 15.31 6.98 -10.04
N GLY A 436 14.87 6.55 -8.85
CA GLY A 436 14.38 7.42 -7.78
C GLY A 436 12.89 7.73 -7.93
N THR A 437 12.18 7.74 -6.81
CA THR A 437 10.82 8.27 -6.72
C THR A 437 10.64 9.09 -5.46
N GLU A 438 10.07 10.28 -5.65
CA GLU A 438 9.68 11.16 -4.55
C GLU A 438 8.26 10.83 -4.08
N ILE A 439 8.10 10.58 -2.78
CA ILE A 439 6.83 10.32 -2.10
C ILE A 439 6.66 11.42 -1.05
N MET A 440 5.58 12.20 -1.15
CA MET A 440 5.41 13.44 -0.39
C MET A 440 4.57 13.22 0.87
N ASP A 441 3.28 12.95 0.67
CA ASP A 441 2.31 12.88 1.75
C ASP A 441 1.25 11.79 1.50
N ALA A 442 0.65 11.32 2.60
CA ALA A 442 -0.55 10.50 2.60
C ALA A 442 -1.68 11.17 3.40
N GLN A 443 -2.92 11.02 2.94
CA GLN A 443 -4.11 11.55 3.61
C GLN A 443 -5.26 10.54 3.50
N LEU A 444 -5.88 10.24 4.63
CA LEU A 444 -7.04 9.37 4.75
C LEU A 444 -8.31 10.21 4.88
N THR A 445 -9.33 9.87 4.09
CA THR A 445 -10.68 10.46 4.20
C THR A 445 -11.70 9.36 4.37
N ILE A 446 -12.55 9.47 5.39
CA ILE A 446 -13.59 8.51 5.71
C ILE A 446 -14.92 9.24 5.88
N GLU A 447 -16.00 8.69 5.33
CA GLU A 447 -17.36 9.19 5.53
C GLU A 447 -18.25 8.07 6.08
N TRP A 448 -19.03 8.31 7.14
CA TRP A 448 -19.92 7.32 7.76
C TRP A 448 -21.29 7.87 8.13
N GLU A 449 -22.27 6.99 8.24
CA GLU A 449 -23.61 7.29 8.74
C GLU A 449 -23.58 7.36 10.28
N ASP A 450 -23.97 8.51 10.83
CA ASP A 450 -24.19 8.72 12.25
C ASP A 450 -25.69 8.93 12.55
N GLY A 451 -26.23 8.14 13.46
CA GLY A 451 -27.60 8.25 13.93
C GLY A 451 -27.86 9.48 14.82
N ASN A 452 -26.81 10.24 15.16
CA ASN A 452 -26.86 11.40 16.04
C ASN A 452 -26.43 12.69 15.31
N ALA A 453 -27.40 13.37 14.68
CA ALA A 453 -27.19 14.53 13.81
C ALA A 453 -26.65 15.82 14.49
N ASP A 454 -26.32 15.79 15.79
CA ASP A 454 -26.05 16.98 16.59
C ASP A 454 -24.57 17.18 17.02
N LEU A 455 -23.62 16.28 16.69
CA LEU A 455 -22.19 16.54 16.90
C LEU A 455 -21.61 17.36 15.70
N PRO A 456 -20.55 18.16 15.87
CA PRO A 456 -19.83 18.80 14.76
C PRO A 456 -18.98 17.78 13.99
N ASP A 457 -18.65 18.06 12.71
CA ASP A 457 -17.67 17.27 11.95
C ASP A 457 -16.33 17.23 12.73
N GLU A 458 -15.69 16.06 12.80
CA GLU A 458 -14.38 15.94 13.45
C GLU A 458 -13.28 16.38 12.48
N GLU A 459 -12.66 17.53 12.75
CA GLU A 459 -11.33 17.83 12.23
C GLU A 459 -10.28 17.19 13.17
N PRO A 460 -9.14 16.71 12.63
CA PRO A 460 -7.99 16.40 13.47
C PRO A 460 -7.63 17.62 14.33
N PRO A 461 -7.00 17.45 15.51
CA PRO A 461 -6.61 18.58 16.35
C PRO A 461 -5.86 19.61 15.51
N ALA A 462 -6.35 20.86 15.52
CA ALA A 462 -5.81 21.93 14.69
C ALA A 462 -4.39 22.28 15.15
N VAL A 463 -3.52 22.62 14.20
CA VAL A 463 -2.12 23.06 14.44
C VAL A 463 -2.04 24.33 15.33
N ASP A 464 -3.17 25.02 15.56
CA ASP A 464 -3.29 26.22 16.41
C ASP A 464 -3.89 25.95 17.80
N ASP A 465 -4.26 24.71 18.15
CA ASP A 465 -4.65 24.34 19.52
C ASP A 465 -3.42 23.86 20.29
N PRO A 466 -3.00 24.50 21.40
CA PRO A 466 -1.85 24.03 22.16
C PRO A 466 -2.12 22.62 22.71
N ASP A 467 -1.23 21.69 22.35
CA ASP A 467 -1.17 20.30 22.80
C ASP A 467 -1.44 20.16 24.30
N VAL A 468 -2.34 19.24 24.63
CA VAL A 468 -2.78 18.97 25.99
C VAL A 468 -1.91 17.89 26.60
N ILE A 469 -0.91 18.34 27.36
CA ILE A 469 0.04 17.46 28.04
C ILE A 469 -0.54 16.98 29.39
N THR A 470 -0.58 15.67 29.59
CA THR A 470 -0.91 15.03 30.88
C THR A 470 0.32 14.35 31.46
N VAL A 471 0.90 14.91 32.53
CA VAL A 471 2.03 14.26 33.21
C VAL A 471 1.53 13.15 34.14
N ILE A 472 2.09 11.95 33.97
CA ILE A 472 1.80 10.78 34.80
C ILE A 472 2.62 10.84 36.09
N ASP A 473 3.93 11.07 35.97
CA ASP A 473 4.85 11.29 37.08
C ASP A 473 6.12 12.02 36.65
N ALA A 474 6.71 12.71 37.62
CA ALA A 474 8.05 13.26 37.55
C ALA A 474 8.72 13.06 38.92
N GLU A 475 9.79 12.27 38.95
CA GLU A 475 10.43 11.79 40.19
C GLU A 475 11.95 11.95 40.11
N TYR A 476 12.57 12.51 41.14
CA TYR A 476 14.01 12.60 41.28
C TYR A 476 14.51 11.59 42.32
N LYS A 477 15.40 10.69 41.88
CA LYS A 477 15.99 9.61 42.68
C LYS A 477 17.35 10.04 43.18
N ASP A 478 17.42 10.55 44.42
CA ASP A 478 18.64 11.12 44.99
C ASP A 478 19.76 10.08 45.13
N ASP A 479 19.41 8.82 45.42
CA ASP A 479 20.36 7.71 45.53
C ASP A 479 21.08 7.38 44.21
N LYS A 480 20.47 7.73 43.08
CA LYS A 480 20.95 7.41 41.72
C LYS A 480 21.31 8.63 40.89
N ASN A 481 20.98 9.84 41.35
CA ASN A 481 21.11 11.08 40.58
C ASN A 481 20.39 10.98 39.22
N ILE A 482 19.13 10.53 39.23
CA ILE A 482 18.30 10.34 38.02
C ILE A 482 16.98 11.07 38.19
N LEU A 483 16.60 11.85 37.18
CA LEU A 483 15.24 12.34 36.97
C LEU A 483 14.48 11.38 36.06
N SER A 484 13.37 10.82 36.54
CA SER A 484 12.44 9.98 35.79
C SER A 484 11.19 10.78 35.48
N ILE A 485 10.76 10.79 34.22
CA ILE A 485 9.54 11.49 33.79
C ILE A 485 8.70 10.54 32.94
N ARG A 486 7.38 10.59 33.13
CA ARG A 486 6.38 9.97 32.26
C ARG A 486 5.23 10.93 32.00
N ALA A 487 4.84 11.11 30.74
CA ALA A 487 3.76 12.01 30.33
C ALA A 487 2.99 11.46 29.12
N ARG A 488 1.85 12.07 28.81
CA ARG A 488 1.02 11.84 27.61
C ARG A 488 0.74 13.16 26.94
N SER A 489 0.39 13.09 25.67
CA SER A 489 -0.15 14.19 24.89
C SER A 489 -1.36 13.66 24.10
N ASP A 490 -2.34 14.52 23.84
CA ASP A 490 -3.47 14.23 22.96
C ASP A 490 -3.09 14.27 21.47
N ALA A 491 -2.00 14.98 21.11
CA ALA A 491 -1.34 14.83 19.81
C ALA A 491 -0.45 13.57 19.70
N GLY A 492 -0.34 12.77 20.76
CA GLY A 492 0.42 11.52 20.78
C GLY A 492 1.90 11.72 20.44
N GLU A 493 2.45 10.86 19.59
CA GLU A 493 3.86 10.91 19.18
C GLU A 493 4.29 12.25 18.56
N ALA A 494 3.37 12.89 17.82
CA ALA A 494 3.63 14.13 17.10
C ALA A 494 3.94 15.31 18.04
N ALA A 495 3.68 15.19 19.33
CA ALA A 495 4.00 16.22 20.31
C ALA A 495 5.49 16.37 20.62
N ASN A 496 6.30 15.34 20.35
CA ASN A 496 7.76 15.31 20.59
C ASN A 496 8.16 16.02 21.90
N LEU A 497 7.62 15.53 23.03
CA LEU A 497 7.74 16.22 24.31
C LEU A 497 9.19 16.34 24.78
N VAL A 498 9.53 17.53 25.27
CA VAL A 498 10.80 17.81 25.95
C VAL A 498 10.56 18.21 27.39
N ALA A 499 11.45 17.79 28.29
CA ALA A 499 11.46 18.20 29.68
C ALA A 499 12.52 19.28 29.92
N VAL A 500 12.13 20.42 30.49
CA VAL A 500 13.03 21.49 30.91
C VAL A 500 13.19 21.45 32.42
N TYR A 501 14.38 21.04 32.87
CA TYR A 501 14.69 20.84 34.29
C TYR A 501 15.98 21.56 34.68
N GLY A 502 15.88 22.52 35.62
CA GLY A 502 17.03 23.35 36.03
C GLY A 502 17.65 24.18 34.91
N GLY A 503 16.90 24.47 33.84
CA GLY A 503 17.37 25.17 32.64
C GLY A 503 18.00 24.28 31.56
N ASN A 504 18.09 22.96 31.78
CA ASN A 504 18.53 22.01 30.75
C ASN A 504 17.32 21.38 30.05
N ILE A 505 17.47 21.06 28.76
CA ILE A 505 16.42 20.44 27.93
C ILE A 505 16.76 18.96 27.75
N TYR A 506 15.77 18.10 27.98
CA TYR A 506 15.87 16.66 27.87
C TYR A 506 14.74 16.12 26.97
N THR A 507 15.07 15.50 25.85
CA THR A 507 14.08 14.88 24.97
C THR A 507 13.50 13.62 25.62
N LEU A 508 12.17 13.53 25.69
CA LEU A 508 11.49 12.33 26.15
C LEU A 508 11.35 11.34 24.98
N ASN A 509 11.53 10.06 25.27
CA ASN A 509 11.30 9.00 24.28
C ASN A 509 9.81 8.68 24.27
N TYR A 510 9.21 8.58 23.09
CA TYR A 510 7.83 8.13 22.98
C TYR A 510 7.77 6.60 22.99
N SER A 511 6.89 6.04 23.83
CA SER A 511 6.51 4.63 23.80
C SER A 511 5.15 4.53 23.12
N SER A 512 5.16 4.15 21.84
CA SER A 512 3.95 3.80 21.08
C SER A 512 3.12 2.73 21.78
N TYR A 513 3.78 1.72 22.37
CA TYR A 513 3.16 0.64 23.14
C TYR A 513 2.28 1.10 24.33
N ARG A 514 2.67 2.17 25.04
CA ARG A 514 1.93 2.66 26.23
C ARG A 514 1.17 3.96 26.00
N ASN A 515 1.35 4.56 24.82
CA ASN A 515 1.02 5.95 24.53
C ASN A 515 1.52 6.86 25.66
N ILE A 516 2.83 6.82 25.94
CA ILE A 516 3.49 7.68 26.93
C ILE A 516 4.84 8.15 26.42
N PHE A 517 5.19 9.40 26.71
CA PHE A 517 6.55 9.90 26.69
C PHE A 517 7.25 9.52 27.99
N TYR A 518 8.51 9.10 27.93
CA TYR A 518 9.29 8.73 29.10
C TYR A 518 10.77 9.05 28.96
N GLY A 519 11.43 9.32 30.08
CA GLY A 519 12.87 9.56 30.09
C GLY A 519 13.48 9.37 31.46
N ASN A 520 14.71 8.85 31.49
CA ASN A 520 15.54 8.76 32.68
C ASN A 520 16.82 9.55 32.42
N PHE A 521 16.96 10.69 33.10
CA PHE A 521 18.02 11.66 32.81
C PHE A 521 19.00 11.75 33.99
N PRO A 522 20.30 11.50 33.77
CA PRO A 522 21.31 11.73 34.79
C PRO A 522 21.39 13.22 35.15
N THR A 523 21.17 13.55 36.42
CA THR A 523 21.32 14.91 36.94
C THR A 523 21.65 14.87 38.42
N SER A 524 22.61 15.69 38.86
CA SER A 524 23.15 15.70 40.23
C SER A 524 22.54 16.79 41.12
N THR A 525 21.56 17.53 40.61
CA THR A 525 20.92 18.64 41.32
C THR A 525 19.41 18.48 41.25
N TYR A 526 18.78 18.42 42.43
CA TYR A 526 17.34 18.44 42.56
C TYR A 526 16.79 19.86 42.34
N TYR A 527 15.78 19.95 41.48
CA TYR A 527 14.92 21.12 41.32
C TYR A 527 13.48 20.69 41.63
N PRO A 528 12.68 21.53 42.30
CA PRO A 528 11.36 21.14 42.78
C PRO A 528 10.30 21.01 41.67
N THR A 529 10.60 21.49 40.46
CA THR A 529 9.65 21.52 39.33
C THR A 529 10.34 21.19 38.01
N VAL A 530 9.57 20.65 37.07
CA VAL A 530 9.95 20.43 35.67
C VAL A 530 8.85 20.95 34.75
N ASP A 531 9.25 21.58 33.64
CA ASP A 531 8.31 21.95 32.58
C ASP A 531 8.34 20.88 31.49
N ILE A 532 7.19 20.35 31.10
CA ILE A 532 7.05 19.49 29.92
C ILE A 532 6.46 20.34 28.81
N VAL A 533 7.15 20.38 27.67
CA VAL A 533 6.85 21.26 26.54
C VAL A 533 6.64 20.42 25.29
N SER A 534 5.61 20.74 24.53
CA SER A 534 5.29 20.13 23.23
C SER A 534 5.83 20.99 22.09
N GLU A 535 6.31 20.35 21.02
CA GLU A 535 6.73 21.07 19.81
C GLU A 535 5.54 21.65 19.03
N LEU A 536 4.34 21.10 19.24
CA LEU A 536 3.07 21.58 18.66
C LEU A 536 2.48 22.76 19.47
N GLY A 537 3.21 23.25 20.47
CA GLY A 537 2.74 24.26 21.42
C GLY A 537 2.01 23.61 22.59
N GLY A 538 2.13 24.16 23.80
CA GLY A 538 1.64 23.52 25.04
C GLY A 538 2.76 23.36 26.06
N THR A 539 2.49 23.72 27.32
CA THR A 539 3.48 23.62 28.40
C THR A 539 2.77 23.32 29.71
N VAL A 540 3.25 22.32 30.43
CA VAL A 540 2.77 21.98 31.76
C VAL A 540 3.94 21.93 32.75
N THR A 541 3.84 22.73 33.81
CA THR A 541 4.78 22.70 34.93
C THR A 541 4.24 21.75 35.99
N VAL A 542 5.04 20.79 36.42
CA VAL A 542 4.69 19.87 37.50
C VAL A 542 5.74 19.84 38.60
N ASN A 543 5.31 19.48 39.81
CA ASN A 543 6.25 19.24 40.91
C ASN A 543 7.01 17.95 40.65
N VAL A 544 8.31 17.95 40.95
CA VAL A 544 9.14 16.75 40.93
C VAL A 544 9.14 16.16 42.33
N GLU A 545 8.58 14.96 42.47
CA GLU A 545 8.60 14.22 43.71
C GLU A 545 10.03 13.76 44.03
N LEU A 546 10.44 13.94 45.28
CA LEU A 546 11.74 13.48 45.76
C LEU A 546 11.53 12.11 46.40
N ASP A 547 12.16 11.08 45.83
CA ASP A 547 12.19 9.70 46.37
C ASP A 547 13.08 9.62 47.62
#